data_AF-A0A376MHN3-F1
#
_entry.id   AF-A0A376MHN3-F1
#
_cell.length_a   1.000
_cell.length_b   1.000
_cell.length_c   1.000
_cell.angle_alpha   90.00
_cell.angle_beta   90.00
_cell.angle_gamma   90.00
#
_symmetry.space_group_name_H-M   'P 1'
#
loop_
_entity.id
_entity.type
_entity.pdbx_description
1 polymer ?
#
loop_
_entity_poly.entity_id
_entity_poly.type
_entity_poly.pdbx_seq_one_letter_code
_entity_poly.pdbx_strand_id
1 'polypeptide(L)'
;MVTHIGGLDAVPDTVLNLPDIPGGKKLIYNGVTMPLTAIADFAEKGKTDPLFKELARLVEETHGIWNEQAEKYLLAQFGVDIGEAAQ
;
A
#
# COMPACT_ATOMS: atom_id res chain seq x y z
N MET A 1 2.33 13.99 -0.50
CA MET A 1 1.27 13.02 -0.14
C MET A 1 1.52 11.69 -0.86
N VAL A 2 1.51 10.57 -0.14
CA VAL A 2 1.48 9.22 -0.74
C VAL A 2 0.08 8.99 -1.29
N THR A 3 -0.01 8.45 -2.51
CA THR A 3 -1.30 8.20 -3.19
C THR A 3 -1.46 6.77 -3.66
N HIS A 4 -0.35 6.06 -3.84
CA HIS A 4 -0.33 4.68 -4.29
C HIS A 4 0.68 3.89 -3.47
N ILE A 5 0.34 2.62 -3.22
CA ILE A 5 1.17 1.62 -2.54
C ILE A 5 1.39 0.45 -3.49
N GLY A 6 2.62 -0.04 -3.59
CA GLY A 6 2.97 -1.17 -4.46
C GLY A 6 4.17 -1.98 -3.95
N GLY A 7 4.34 -3.16 -4.51
CA GLY A 7 5.51 -4.01 -4.30
C GLY A 7 6.63 -3.72 -5.29
N LEU A 8 7.79 -4.35 -5.09
CA LEU A 8 8.93 -4.20 -6.01
C LEU A 8 8.60 -4.67 -7.43
N ASP A 9 7.75 -5.69 -7.52
CA ASP A 9 7.25 -6.28 -8.77
C ASP A 9 6.42 -5.30 -9.61
N ALA A 10 5.81 -4.28 -8.99
CA ALA A 10 5.05 -3.25 -9.70
C ALA A 10 5.93 -2.17 -10.37
N VAL A 11 7.23 -2.12 -10.05
CA VAL A 11 8.12 -1.03 -10.51
C VAL A 11 8.27 -0.98 -12.04
N PRO A 12 8.53 -2.08 -12.76
CA PRO A 12 8.73 -2.02 -14.22
C PRO A 12 7.53 -1.39 -14.94
N ASP A 13 6.33 -1.88 -14.66
CA ASP A 13 5.10 -1.37 -15.27
C ASP A 13 4.80 0.07 -14.84
N THR A 14 5.03 0.39 -13.56
CA THR A 14 4.83 1.75 -13.04
C THR A 14 5.75 2.76 -13.71
N VAL A 15 7.02 2.41 -13.94
CA VAL A 15 8.01 3.30 -14.56
C VAL A 15 7.69 3.48 -16.05
N LEU A 16 7.37 2.40 -16.76
CA LEU A 16 7.06 2.46 -18.19
C LEU A 16 5.80 3.28 -18.49
N ASN A 17 4.81 3.25 -17.61
CA ASN A 17 3.51 3.91 -17.81
C ASN A 17 3.32 5.15 -16.91
N LEU A 18 4.38 5.67 -16.28
CA LEU A 18 4.28 6.74 -15.29
C LEU A 18 3.48 7.98 -15.76
N PRO A 19 3.62 8.47 -17.01
CA PRO A 19 2.83 9.61 -17.50
C PRO A 19 1.32 9.40 -17.46
N ASP A 20 0.87 8.14 -17.56
CA ASP A 20 -0.54 7.76 -17.63
C ASP A 20 -1.12 7.36 -16.25
N ILE A 21 -0.29 7.28 -15.21
CA ILE A 21 -0.70 6.90 -13.86
C ILE A 21 -0.93 8.17 -13.01
N PRO A 22 -2.19 8.57 -12.76
CA PRO A 22 -2.50 9.79 -12.02
C PRO A 22 -2.06 9.72 -10.55
N GLY A 23 -2.16 10.84 -9.84
CA GLY A 23 -1.85 10.95 -8.41
C GLY A 23 -0.41 11.36 -8.12
N GLY A 24 -0.12 11.55 -6.83
CA GLY A 24 1.15 12.08 -6.32
C GLY A 24 2.22 11.01 -6.16
N LYS A 25 2.75 10.85 -4.93
CA LYS A 25 3.84 9.92 -4.63
C LYS A 25 3.37 8.46 -4.69
N LYS A 26 4.14 7.61 -5.37
CA LYS A 26 3.99 6.14 -5.44
C LYS A 26 5.01 5.52 -4.49
N LEU A 27 4.56 4.90 -3.41
CA LEU A 27 5.44 4.28 -2.41
C LEU A 27 5.59 2.80 -2.74
N ILE A 28 6.83 2.34 -2.82
CA ILE A 28 7.18 0.96 -3.17
C ILE A 28 7.85 0.29 -1.98
N TYR A 29 7.38 -0.91 -1.63
CA TYR A 29 7.98 -1.76 -0.61
C TYR A 29 8.75 -2.91 -1.25
N ASN A 30 10.06 -2.96 -1.00
CA ASN A 30 10.94 -3.94 -1.65
C ASN A 30 10.64 -5.41 -1.28
N GLY A 31 10.13 -5.64 -0.06
CA GLY A 31 9.78 -6.97 0.44
C GLY A 31 8.34 -7.39 0.18
N VAL A 32 7.60 -6.62 -0.62
CA VAL A 32 6.17 -6.86 -0.90
C VAL A 32 6.00 -7.21 -2.38
N THR A 33 5.11 -8.14 -2.68
CA THR A 33 4.64 -8.48 -4.04
C THR A 33 3.18 -8.08 -4.16
N MET A 34 2.91 -6.93 -4.78
CA MET A 34 1.54 -6.44 -4.96
C MET A 34 1.48 -5.43 -6.11
N PRO A 35 0.37 -5.36 -6.85
CA PRO A 35 0.19 -4.35 -7.88
C PRO A 35 0.17 -2.95 -7.27
N LEU A 36 0.66 -1.96 -8.02
CA LEU A 36 0.53 -0.54 -7.65
C LEU A 36 -0.96 -0.21 -7.51
N THR A 37 -1.39 0.13 -6.31
CA THR A 37 -2.79 0.34 -5.98
C THR A 37 -2.99 1.73 -5.37
N ALA A 38 -3.96 2.49 -5.88
CA ALA A 38 -4.33 3.77 -5.31
C ALA A 38 -4.96 3.56 -3.93
N ILE A 39 -4.61 4.40 -2.95
CA ILE A 39 -5.20 4.33 -1.60
C ILE A 39 -6.73 4.54 -1.68
N ALA A 40 -7.19 5.39 -2.60
CA ALA A 40 -8.61 5.62 -2.85
C ALA A 40 -9.39 4.36 -3.27
N ASP A 41 -8.71 3.36 -3.85
CA ASP A 41 -9.34 2.13 -4.33
C ASP A 41 -9.40 1.03 -3.25
N PHE A 42 -8.81 1.24 -2.08
CA PHE A 42 -8.76 0.21 -1.03
C PHE A 42 -10.16 -0.22 -0.58
N ALA A 43 -11.09 0.71 -0.41
CA ALA A 43 -12.45 0.39 0.02
C ALA A 43 -13.19 -0.48 -1.02
N GLU A 44 -13.00 -0.22 -2.31
CA GLU A 44 -13.59 -1.01 -3.38
C GLU A 44 -12.98 -2.41 -3.44
N LYS A 45 -11.64 -2.51 -3.46
CA LYS A 45 -10.93 -3.80 -3.45
C LYS A 45 -11.20 -4.61 -2.19
N GLY A 46 -11.41 -3.93 -1.05
CA GLY A 46 -11.74 -4.53 0.24
C GLY A 46 -13.07 -5.27 0.29
N LYS A 47 -13.94 -5.09 -0.71
CA LYS A 47 -15.17 -5.89 -0.85
C LYS A 47 -14.86 -7.37 -1.15
N THR A 48 -13.73 -7.65 -1.78
CA THR A 48 -13.33 -9.00 -2.23
C THR A 48 -12.02 -9.47 -1.62
N ASP A 49 -11.17 -8.56 -1.12
CA ASP A 49 -9.84 -8.89 -0.61
C ASP A 49 -9.66 -8.40 0.85
N PRO A 50 -9.44 -9.31 1.82
CA PRO A 50 -9.23 -8.97 3.22
C PRO A 50 -8.07 -8.00 3.48
N LEU A 51 -6.99 -8.04 2.68
CA LEU A 51 -5.84 -7.12 2.80
C LEU A 51 -6.32 -5.68 2.61
N PHE A 52 -7.02 -5.43 1.50
CA PHE A 52 -7.51 -4.09 1.18
C PHE A 52 -8.64 -3.63 2.10
N LYS A 53 -9.44 -4.58 2.62
CA LYS A 53 -10.48 -4.27 3.60
C LYS A 53 -9.90 -3.64 4.87
N GLU A 54 -8.85 -4.24 5.43
CA GLU A 54 -8.24 -3.72 6.65
C GLU A 54 -7.41 -2.46 6.38
N LEU A 55 -6.70 -2.40 5.24
CA LEU A 55 -6.00 -1.18 4.83
C LEU A 55 -6.96 0.00 4.66
N ALA A 56 -8.14 -0.20 4.07
CA ALA A 56 -9.17 0.83 3.93
C ALA A 56 -9.60 1.37 5.30
N ARG A 57 -9.85 0.47 6.26
CA ARG A 57 -10.22 0.83 7.63
C ARG A 57 -9.13 1.67 8.31
N LEU A 58 -7.87 1.25 8.20
CA LEU A 58 -6.73 1.91 8.85
C LEU A 58 -6.43 3.30 8.27
N VAL A 59 -6.57 3.50 6.97
CA VAL A 59 -6.36 4.82 6.35
C VAL A 59 -7.55 5.75 6.53
N GLU A 60 -8.76 5.23 6.75
CA GLU A 60 -9.96 6.03 7.02
C GLU A 60 -9.83 6.85 8.32
N GLU A 61 -9.16 6.30 9.34
CA GLU A 61 -8.85 6.98 10.61
C GLU A 61 -8.02 8.26 10.41
N THR A 62 -7.27 8.34 9.30
CA THR A 62 -6.44 9.48 8.90
C THR A 62 -6.95 10.15 7.62
N HIS A 63 -8.24 10.02 7.30
CA HIS A 63 -8.89 10.62 6.13
C HIS A 63 -8.20 10.26 4.79
N GLY A 64 -7.78 9.00 4.64
CA GLY A 64 -7.14 8.47 3.44
C GLY A 64 -5.65 8.75 3.33
N ILE A 65 -5.01 9.29 4.38
CA ILE A 65 -3.56 9.51 4.42
C ILE A 65 -2.85 8.21 4.82
N TRP A 66 -1.85 7.78 4.05
CA TRP A 66 -1.00 6.66 4.43
C TRP A 66 -0.31 6.92 5.77
N ASN A 67 -0.41 5.96 6.70
CA ASN A 67 0.00 6.09 8.09
C ASN A 67 0.75 4.84 8.59
N GLU A 68 1.38 4.96 9.76
CA GLU A 68 2.21 3.91 10.38
C GLU A 68 1.43 2.60 10.62
N GLN A 69 0.17 2.67 11.03
CA GLN A 69 -0.62 1.47 11.32
C GLN A 69 -0.91 0.68 10.04
N ALA A 70 -1.27 1.36 8.96
CA ALA A 70 -1.49 0.74 7.65
C ALA A 70 -0.20 0.10 7.10
N GLU A 71 0.95 0.78 7.28
CA GLU A 71 2.26 0.26 6.89
C GLU A 71 2.65 -0.99 7.70
N LYS A 72 2.54 -0.94 9.03
CA LYS A 72 2.82 -2.10 9.89
C LYS A 72 1.94 -3.29 9.53
N TYR A 73 0.65 -3.06 9.32
CA TYR A 73 -0.28 -4.10 8.89
C TYR A 73 0.13 -4.69 7.55
N LEU A 74 0.40 -3.86 6.53
CA LEU A 74 0.85 -4.32 5.21
C LEU A 74 2.11 -5.19 5.33
N LEU A 75 3.15 -4.70 5.99
CA LEU A 75 4.42 -5.41 6.13
C LEU A 75 4.28 -6.75 6.86
N ALA A 76 3.42 -6.81 7.88
CA ALA A 76 3.10 -8.06 8.58
C ALA A 76 2.42 -9.09 7.66
N GLN A 77 1.54 -8.68 6.74
CA GLN A 77 0.89 -9.60 5.79
C GLN A 77 1.88 -10.25 4.82
N PHE A 78 3.00 -9.57 4.54
CA PHE A 78 4.07 -10.09 3.69
C PHE A 78 5.25 -10.68 4.49
N GLY A 79 5.12 -10.78 5.82
CA GLY A 79 6.17 -11.35 6.68
C GLY A 79 7.48 -10.57 6.66
N VAL A 80 7.42 -9.25 6.40
CA VAL A 80 8.60 -8.39 6.36
C VAL A 80 9.00 -8.02 7.79
N ASP A 81 10.23 -8.35 8.17
CA ASP A 81 10.82 -7.94 9.44
C ASP A 81 11.12 -6.43 9.42
N ILE A 82 10.59 -5.71 10.40
CA ILE A 82 10.76 -4.26 10.57
C ILE A 82 11.74 -3.91 11.71
N GLY A 83 12.37 -4.92 12.33
CA GLY A 83 13.39 -4.72 13.37
C GLY A 83 12.84 -4.17 14.68
N GLU A 84 11.52 -4.22 14.91
CA GLU A 84 10.94 -3.90 16.20
C GLU A 84 11.27 -5.05 17.17
N ALA A 85 12.12 -4.77 18.16
CA ALA A 85 12.39 -5.72 19.23
C ALA A 85 11.06 -6.10 19.91
N ALA A 86 10.81 -7.40 20.07
CA ALA A 86 9.69 -7.89 20.86
C ALA A 86 9.71 -7.20 22.24
N GLN A 87 8.70 -6.38 22.50
CA GLN A 87 8.48 -5.76 23.82
C GLN A 87 8.09 -6.81 24.85
#